data_AF-A0A1D8P326-F1
#
_entry.id   AF-A0A1D8P326-F1
#
_cell.length_a   1.000
_cell.length_b   1.000
_cell.length_c   1.000
_cell.angle_alpha   90.00
_cell.angle_beta   90.00
_cell.angle_gamma   90.00
#
_symmetry.space_group_name_H-M   'P 1'
#
loop_
_entity.id
_entity.type
_entity.pdbx_description
1 polymer ?
#
loop_
_entity_poly.entity_id
_entity_poly.type
_entity_poly.pdbx_seq_one_letter_code
_entity_poly.pdbx_strand_id
1 'polypeptide(L)'
;MGQALAAGEQAAVDAQYEKDRQACVAKQGSVESREACLREAGAVRQAALRGTLSGDASAAELRRNALSRCEVHQDAVDRAACQRMVEGEGASQGSVESGGIVRETITIMQPASAVDPGAMPPAK
;
A
#
# COMPACT_ATOMS: atom_id res chain seq x y z
N MET A 1 -0.44 23.25 -4.11
CA MET A 1 -1.14 24.09 -5.11
C MET A 1 -1.61 23.14 -6.21
N GLY A 2 -2.92 22.93 -6.34
CA GLY A 2 -3.49 21.99 -7.32
C GLY A 2 -3.40 22.57 -8.73
N GLN A 3 -2.89 21.79 -9.67
CA GLN A 3 -2.77 22.17 -11.07
C GLN A 3 -4.15 22.07 -11.72
N ALA A 4 -4.60 23.11 -12.41
CA ALA A 4 -5.84 23.04 -13.18
C ALA A 4 -5.60 22.18 -14.43
N LEU A 5 -6.46 21.17 -14.66
CA LEU A 5 -6.35 20.33 -15.85
C LEU A 5 -6.67 21.12 -17.12
N ALA A 6 -5.95 20.80 -18.20
CA ALA A 6 -6.25 21.32 -19.52
C ALA A 6 -7.63 20.83 -19.99
N ALA A 7 -8.31 21.61 -20.84
CA ALA A 7 -9.66 21.29 -21.32
C ALA A 7 -9.76 19.90 -22.00
N GLY A 8 -8.72 19.47 -22.73
CA GLY A 8 -8.67 18.14 -23.33
C GLY A 8 -8.57 17.01 -22.30
N GLU A 9 -7.93 17.27 -21.17
CA GLU A 9 -7.75 16.31 -20.08
C GLU A 9 -9.02 16.22 -19.22
N GLN A 10 -9.74 17.34 -19.04
CA GLN A 10 -11.08 17.35 -18.44
C GLN A 10 -12.08 16.53 -19.27
N ALA A 11 -12.09 16.69 -20.59
CA ALA A 11 -12.94 15.91 -21.48
C ALA A 11 -12.65 14.40 -21.40
N ALA A 12 -11.37 14.02 -21.27
CA ALA A 12 -10.98 12.62 -21.08
C ALA A 12 -11.47 12.06 -19.73
N VAL A 13 -11.37 12.85 -18.65
CA VAL A 13 -11.88 12.48 -17.32
C VAL A 13 -13.40 12.27 -17.34
N ASP A 14 -14.15 13.16 -18.00
CA ASP A 14 -15.60 13.03 -18.11
C ASP A 14 -16.00 11.81 -18.98
N ALA A 15 -15.29 11.55 -20.08
CA ALA A 15 -15.51 10.36 -20.90
C ALA A 15 -15.26 9.06 -20.13
N GLN A 16 -14.20 9.02 -19.30
CA GLN A 16 -13.91 7.88 -18.45
C GLN A 16 -15.00 7.67 -17.38
N TYR A 17 -15.47 8.76 -16.76
CA TYR A 17 -16.56 8.68 -15.79
C TYR A 17 -17.84 8.12 -16.40
N GLU A 18 -18.25 8.54 -17.60
CA GLU A 18 -19.44 7.99 -18.26
C GLU A 18 -19.30 6.49 -18.55
N LYS A 19 -18.12 6.04 -18.97
CA LYS A 19 -17.81 4.62 -19.14
C LYS A 19 -17.94 3.85 -17.82
N ASP A 20 -17.41 4.39 -16.72
CA ASP A 20 -17.49 3.77 -15.40
C ASP A 20 -18.93 3.69 -14.88
N ARG A 21 -19.73 4.74 -15.10
CA ARG A 21 -21.16 4.73 -14.76
C ARG A 21 -21.92 3.67 -15.52
N GLN A 22 -21.71 3.55 -16.84
CA GLN A 22 -22.35 2.53 -17.65
C GLN A 22 -21.97 1.13 -17.15
N ALA A 23 -20.70 0.92 -16.83
CA ALA A 23 -20.23 -0.33 -16.23
C ALA A 23 -20.91 -0.60 -14.88
N CYS A 24 -21.07 0.40 -14.01
CA CYS A 24 -21.77 0.27 -12.74
C CYS A 24 -23.25 -0.11 -12.92
N VAL A 25 -23.97 0.54 -13.84
CA VAL A 25 -25.38 0.25 -14.13
C VAL A 25 -25.55 -1.18 -14.66
N ALA A 26 -24.63 -1.63 -15.51
CA ALA A 26 -24.61 -2.98 -16.05
C ALA A 26 -24.18 -4.05 -15.02
N LYS A 27 -23.64 -3.68 -13.85
CA LYS A 27 -23.28 -4.66 -12.81
C LYS A 27 -24.51 -5.42 -12.33
N GLN A 28 -24.40 -6.73 -12.38
CA GLN A 28 -25.30 -7.66 -11.71
C GLN A 28 -24.89 -7.74 -10.24
N GLY A 29 -25.85 -7.73 -9.32
CA GLY A 29 -25.58 -7.71 -7.89
C GLY A 29 -26.67 -6.99 -7.10
N SER A 30 -26.42 -6.75 -5.82
CA SER A 30 -27.31 -5.99 -4.95
C SER A 30 -27.38 -4.52 -5.37
N VAL A 31 -28.46 -3.85 -4.97
CA VAL A 31 -28.58 -2.39 -5.13
C VAL A 31 -27.42 -1.67 -4.44
N GLU A 32 -27.04 -2.12 -3.24
CA GLU A 32 -25.92 -1.58 -2.47
C GLU A 32 -24.59 -1.63 -3.21
N SER A 33 -24.27 -2.74 -3.90
CA SER A 33 -23.03 -2.86 -4.65
C SER A 33 -22.99 -1.93 -5.87
N ARG A 34 -24.15 -1.73 -6.52
CA ARG A 34 -24.29 -0.77 -7.62
C ARG A 34 -24.13 0.66 -7.13
N GLU A 35 -24.75 1.01 -6.00
CA GLU A 35 -24.61 2.34 -5.39
C GLU A 35 -23.16 2.61 -4.97
N ALA A 36 -22.50 1.63 -4.33
CA ALA A 36 -21.08 1.73 -4.00
C ALA A 36 -20.24 1.99 -5.25
N CYS A 37 -20.48 1.23 -6.33
CA CYS A 37 -19.78 1.47 -7.60
C CYS A 37 -19.96 2.90 -8.13
N LEU A 38 -21.20 3.41 -8.12
CA LEU A 38 -21.48 4.76 -8.61
C LEU A 38 -20.83 5.84 -7.73
N ARG A 39 -20.76 5.62 -6.41
CA ARG A 39 -20.02 6.50 -5.49
C ARG A 39 -18.53 6.51 -5.79
N GLU A 40 -17.92 5.33 -5.98
CA GLU A 40 -16.49 5.22 -6.31
C GLU A 40 -16.17 5.85 -7.68
N ALA A 41 -17.02 5.66 -8.70
CA ALA A 41 -16.85 6.30 -10.00
C ALA A 41 -16.85 7.84 -9.87
N GLY A 42 -17.73 8.40 -9.03
CA GLY A 42 -17.75 9.82 -8.72
C GLY A 42 -16.50 10.29 -7.97
N ALA A 43 -16.01 9.50 -7.01
CA ALA A 43 -14.79 9.79 -6.26
C ALA A 43 -13.55 9.81 -7.17
N VAL A 44 -13.44 8.84 -8.08
CA VAL A 44 -12.37 8.76 -9.09
C VAL A 44 -12.40 10.00 -9.98
N ARG A 45 -13.56 10.36 -10.54
CA ARG A 45 -13.71 11.60 -11.34
C ARG A 45 -13.25 12.83 -10.55
N GLN A 46 -13.68 12.96 -9.30
CA GLN A 46 -13.36 14.11 -8.49
C GLN A 46 -11.86 14.18 -8.16
N ALA A 47 -11.23 13.04 -7.87
CA ALA A 47 -9.78 12.95 -7.69
C ALA A 47 -9.02 13.31 -8.97
N ALA A 48 -9.56 12.92 -10.14
CA ALA A 48 -8.93 13.19 -11.42
C ALA A 48 -8.97 14.67 -11.72
N LEU A 49 -10.13 15.30 -11.49
CA LEU A 49 -10.33 16.74 -11.61
C LEU A 49 -9.48 17.59 -10.65
N ARG A 50 -9.08 17.03 -9.50
CA ARG A 50 -8.16 17.69 -8.57
C ARG A 50 -6.68 17.43 -8.88
N GLY A 51 -6.38 16.57 -9.86
CA GLY A 51 -5.02 16.11 -10.13
C GLY A 51 -4.43 15.30 -8.96
N THR A 52 -5.27 14.67 -8.13
CA THR A 52 -4.84 13.86 -6.98
C THR A 52 -4.80 12.37 -7.26
N LEU A 53 -5.22 11.93 -8.45
CA LEU A 53 -4.86 10.61 -8.93
C LEU A 53 -3.37 10.66 -9.28
N SER A 54 -2.55 10.11 -8.40
CA SER A 54 -1.25 9.61 -8.83
C SER A 54 -1.52 8.64 -9.97
N GLY A 55 -0.88 8.86 -11.13
CA GLY A 55 -0.94 7.91 -12.24
C GLY A 55 -0.30 6.57 -11.87
N ASP A 56 0.10 5.78 -12.87
CA ASP A 56 0.86 4.56 -12.62
C ASP A 56 2.14 4.88 -11.85
N ALA A 57 2.16 4.55 -10.56
CA ALA A 57 3.33 4.74 -9.72
C ALA A 57 4.48 3.91 -10.32
N SER A 58 5.63 4.56 -10.52
CA SER A 58 6.84 3.87 -10.98
C SER A 58 7.21 2.76 -10.01
N ALA A 59 7.92 1.74 -10.50
CA ALA A 59 8.43 0.66 -9.65
C ALA A 59 9.26 1.20 -8.47
N ALA A 60 9.99 2.31 -8.68
CA ALA A 60 10.72 2.98 -7.63
C ALA A 60 9.81 3.64 -6.58
N GLU A 61 8.70 4.28 -6.98
CA GLU A 61 7.70 4.84 -6.06
C GLU A 61 7.02 3.74 -5.26
N LEU A 62 6.60 2.66 -5.92
CA LEU A 62 6.02 1.50 -5.25
C LEU A 62 6.99 0.88 -4.25
N ARG A 63 8.27 0.72 -4.62
CA ARG A 63 9.31 0.21 -3.71
C ARG A 63 9.50 1.14 -2.50
N ARG A 64 9.57 2.46 -2.71
CA ARG A 64 9.69 3.43 -1.60
C ARG A 64 8.49 3.36 -0.67
N ASN A 65 7.27 3.32 -1.21
CA ASN A 65 6.04 3.20 -0.41
C ASN A 65 6.01 1.90 0.38
N ALA A 66 6.46 0.79 -0.22
CA ALA A 66 6.54 -0.49 0.46
C ALA A 66 7.55 -0.46 1.63
N LEU A 67 8.73 0.12 1.41
CA LEU A 67 9.76 0.25 2.46
C LEU A 67 9.35 1.21 3.59
N SER A 68 8.63 2.29 3.27
CA SER A 68 8.14 3.24 4.28
C SER A 68 7.21 2.59 5.31
N ARG A 69 6.49 1.52 4.94
CA ARG A 69 5.67 0.73 5.88
C ARG A 69 6.49 0.12 7.01
N CYS A 70 7.78 -0.16 6.79
CA CYS A 70 8.66 -0.72 7.81
C CYS A 70 9.12 0.30 8.86
N GLU A 71 8.88 1.60 8.65
CA GLU A 71 9.29 2.66 9.60
C GLU A 71 8.56 2.57 10.95
N VAL A 72 7.42 1.87 11.01
CA VAL A 72 6.68 1.60 12.25
C VAL A 72 7.50 0.81 13.28
N HIS A 73 8.45 -0.02 12.81
CA HIS A 73 9.31 -0.81 13.68
C HIS A 73 10.34 0.09 14.35
N GLN A 74 10.29 0.18 15.68
CA GLN A 74 11.22 0.95 16.49
C GLN A 74 12.56 0.23 16.67
N ASP A 75 12.53 -1.09 16.80
CA ASP A 75 13.72 -1.93 16.87
C ASP A 75 14.37 -2.08 15.49
N ALA A 76 15.71 -1.98 15.45
CA ALA A 76 16.48 -2.07 14.22
C ALA A 76 16.43 -3.46 13.57
N VAL A 77 16.36 -4.53 14.36
CA VAL A 77 16.24 -5.91 13.88
C VAL A 77 14.90 -6.13 13.20
N ASP A 78 13.81 -5.68 13.82
CA ASP A 78 12.45 -5.80 13.26
C ASP A 78 12.30 -4.98 11.98
N ARG A 79 12.85 -3.76 11.97
CA ARG A 79 12.85 -2.91 10.78
C ARG A 79 13.62 -3.57 9.63
N ALA A 80 14.81 -4.10 9.91
CA ALA A 80 15.61 -4.80 8.91
C ALA A 80 14.90 -6.07 8.40
N ALA A 81 14.26 -6.84 9.28
CA ALA A 81 13.49 -8.01 8.89
C ALA A 81 12.31 -7.65 7.97
N CYS A 82 11.56 -6.60 8.31
CA CYS A 82 10.48 -6.09 7.46
C CYS A 82 10.97 -5.68 6.07
N GLN A 83 12.10 -4.96 6.00
CA GLN A 83 12.67 -4.53 4.73
C GLN A 83 13.04 -5.73 3.84
N ARG A 84 13.70 -6.75 4.39
CA ARG A 84 14.01 -7.99 3.65
C ARG A 84 12.74 -8.67 3.11
N MET A 85 11.66 -8.71 3.90
CA MET A 85 10.38 -9.26 3.44
C MET A 85 9.78 -8.44 2.29
N VAL A 86 9.83 -7.11 2.38
CA VAL A 86 9.36 -6.19 1.32
C VAL A 86 10.17 -6.36 0.04
N GLU A 87 11.47 -6.57 0.15
CA GLU A 87 12.36 -6.84 -0.97
C GLU A 87 12.19 -8.25 -1.56
N GLY A 88 11.41 -9.08 -0.87
CA GLY A 88 11.06 -10.41 -1.32
C GLY A 88 12.16 -11.44 -1.05
N GLU A 89 13.03 -11.20 -0.08
CA GLU A 89 13.98 -12.22 0.36
C GLU A 89 13.27 -13.45 0.94
N GLY A 90 13.98 -14.57 0.98
CA GLY A 90 13.49 -15.84 1.50
C GLY A 90 13.15 -16.87 0.41
N ALA A 91 13.05 -18.12 0.83
CA ALA A 91 12.70 -19.22 -0.08
C ALA A 91 11.18 -19.30 -0.23
N SER A 92 10.70 -19.38 -1.47
CA SER A 92 9.28 -19.60 -1.75
C SER A 92 8.93 -21.07 -1.58
N GLN A 93 7.97 -21.37 -0.71
CA GLN A 93 7.41 -22.71 -0.57
C GLN A 93 6.02 -22.75 -1.25
N GLY A 94 6.01 -23.17 -2.51
CA GLY A 94 4.79 -23.48 -3.27
C GLY A 94 3.73 -22.37 -3.32
N SER A 95 2.55 -22.75 -3.81
CA SER A 95 1.33 -21.98 -3.61
C SER A 95 0.51 -22.65 -2.52
N VAL A 96 0.00 -21.86 -1.58
CA VAL A 96 -1.00 -22.36 -0.61
C VAL A 96 -2.31 -22.67 -1.35
N GLU A 97 -3.21 -23.43 -0.72
CA GLU A 97 -4.50 -23.81 -1.29
C GLU A 97 -5.32 -22.60 -1.82
N SER A 98 -5.15 -21.43 -1.21
CA SER A 98 -5.77 -20.16 -1.62
C SER A 98 -5.06 -19.42 -2.77
N GLY A 99 -3.98 -19.99 -3.34
CA GLY A 99 -3.24 -19.43 -4.48
C GLY A 99 -2.15 -18.41 -4.13
N GLY A 100 -1.88 -18.16 -2.85
CA GLY A 100 -0.80 -17.27 -2.41
C GLY A 100 0.58 -17.93 -2.43
N ILE A 101 1.64 -17.15 -2.62
CA ILE A 101 3.03 -17.61 -2.49
C ILE A 101 3.52 -17.27 -1.08
N VAL A 102 3.99 -18.27 -0.33
CA VAL A 102 4.59 -18.07 1.00
C VAL A 102 6.10 -18.06 0.87
N ARG A 103 6.75 -17.07 1.50
CA ARG A 103 8.20 -16.96 1.60
C ARG A 103 8.63 -17.05 3.06
N GLU A 104 9.68 -17.80 3.33
CA GLU A 104 10.25 -17.95 4.66
C GLU A 104 11.67 -17.38 4.72
N THR A 105 11.94 -16.61 5.77
CA THR A 105 13.28 -16.08 6.09
C THR A 105 13.58 -16.35 7.56
N ILE A 106 14.70 -17.03 7.84
CA ILE A 106 15.15 -17.31 9.20
C ILE A 106 16.17 -16.24 9.60
N THR A 107 15.93 -15.58 10.73
CA THR A 107 16.86 -14.58 11.30
C THR A 107 17.36 -15.09 12.64
N ILE A 108 18.67 -15.33 12.75
CA ILE A 108 19.30 -15.73 14.02
C ILE A 108 19.64 -14.45 14.78
N MET A 109 18.96 -14.21 15.90
CA MET A 109 19.25 -13.09 16.79
C MET A 109 20.30 -13.52 17.81
N GLN A 110 21.31 -12.68 18.05
CA GLN A 110 22.20 -12.89 19.18
C GLN A 110 21.43 -12.62 20.48
N PRO A 111 21.70 -13.37 21.56
CA PRO A 111 21.07 -13.08 22.84
C PRO A 111 21.44 -11.64 23.25
N ALA A 112 20.44 -10.87 23.68
CA ALA A 112 20.67 -9.57 24.27
C ALA A 112 21.70 -9.74 25.39
N SER A 113 22.82 -9.00 25.31
CA SER A 113 23.82 -9.01 26.38
C SER A 113 23.09 -8.73 27.68
N ALA A 114 23.19 -9.65 28.64
CA ALA A 114 22.56 -9.50 29.94
C ALA A 114 22.93 -8.13 30.51
N VAL A 115 21.92 -7.33 30.82
CA VAL A 115 22.10 -6.07 31.56
C VAL A 115 22.81 -6.45 32.84
N ASP A 116 24.04 -5.95 33.02
CA ASP A 116 24.82 -6.21 34.22
C ASP A 116 24.05 -5.66 35.43
N PRO A 117 23.62 -6.51 36.39
CA PRO A 117 22.82 -6.06 37.54
C PRO A 117 23.58 -5.11 38.48
N GLY A 118 24.85 -4.79 38.22
CA GLY A 118 25.66 -3.87 39.01
C GLY A 118 25.48 -2.37 38.73
N ALA A 119 24.78 -1.96 37.67
CA ALA A 119 24.63 -0.55 37.32
C ALA A 119 23.36 0.09 37.92
N MET A 120 23.30 0.19 39.25
CA MET A 120 22.30 1.01 39.93
C MET A 120 22.77 2.48 39.90
N PRO A 121 22.02 3.43 39.31
CA PRO A 121 22.41 4.84 39.34
C PRO A 121 22.32 5.39 40.77
N PRO A 122 23.18 6.36 41.18
CA PRO A 122 23.13 6.93 42.51
C PRO A 122 21.78 7.61 42.76
N ALA A 123 21.12 7.23 43.86
CA ALA A 123 19.90 7.89 44.32
C ALA A 123 20.18 9.37 44.63
N LYS A 124 19.28 10.24 44.18
CA LYS A 124 19.26 11.67 44.52
C LYS A 124 18.23 11.91 45.63
#